data_AF-B4HWZ7-F1
#
_entry.id   AF-B4HWZ7-F1
#
_cell.length_a   1.000
_cell.length_b   1.000
_cell.length_c   1.000
_cell.angle_alpha   90.00
_cell.angle_beta   90.00
_cell.angle_gamma   90.00
#
_symmetry.space_group_name_H-M   'P 1'
#
loop_
_entity.id
_entity.type
_entity.pdbx_description
1 polymer ?
#
loop_
_entity_poly.entity_id
_entity_poly.type
_entity_poly.pdbx_seq_one_letter_code
_entity_poly.pdbx_strand_id
1 'polypeptide(L)'
;MANAYFDEYENLEIHELMLKDRPRQEAYYNAILGNKDLFKDKIVMDVGAGTGILSAFCAKAGARLVYAVEASNVATKVALDLIEDNGLTNVVKVIQSRVEEFVLPAEAEKVDIIVSEWMGFYLLHEGMLDSVLLARDKFLKEGGLLFPSECTIFVAPCSVPSLFDDWHNVDGIKMDTFARKLRTQKSSRPEITHLNPQDLLHEGVVFHWMNLLDVEASDLDSIQFKEVITAQKAGNHQGFCIWFDVRFPGEEFVLSTSPLSPPTHWKQCVVVLPEESCENLEEKSPIAFQITMKRSAADMRKYNLEVDLLDPNTEEHPVPCSCHMTKCILTEAHLKMMDTS
;
A
#
# COMPACT_ATOMS: atom_id res chain seq x y z
N MET A 1 -8.34 -19.47 12.75
CA MET A 1 -8.24 -18.36 11.78
C MET A 1 -6.85 -18.27 11.16
N ALA A 2 -5.76 -18.37 11.94
CA ALA A 2 -4.40 -18.31 11.37
C ALA A 2 -4.09 -19.37 10.29
N ASN A 3 -4.65 -20.59 10.38
CA ASN A 3 -4.41 -21.63 9.36
C ASN A 3 -4.94 -21.25 7.97
N ALA A 4 -6.15 -20.68 7.88
CA ALA A 4 -6.77 -20.38 6.58
C ALA A 4 -5.97 -19.35 5.77
N TYR A 5 -5.35 -18.38 6.44
CA TYR A 5 -4.43 -17.43 5.80
C TYR A 5 -3.22 -18.15 5.19
N PHE A 6 -2.52 -19.00 5.96
CA PHE A 6 -1.36 -19.73 5.43
C PHE A 6 -1.76 -20.75 4.37
N ASP A 7 -2.93 -21.38 4.48
CA ASP A 7 -3.46 -22.31 3.49
C ASP A 7 -3.66 -21.62 2.12
N GLU A 8 -4.09 -20.35 2.10
CA GLU A 8 -4.17 -19.56 0.86
C GLU A 8 -2.79 -19.35 0.25
N TYR A 9 -1.78 -18.96 1.04
CA TYR A 9 -0.40 -18.77 0.55
C TYR A 9 0.31 -20.07 0.17
N GLU A 10 -0.25 -21.25 0.43
CA GLU A 10 0.25 -22.50 -0.15
C GLU A 10 -0.15 -22.70 -1.62
N ASN A 11 -1.10 -21.91 -2.13
CA ASN A 11 -1.47 -21.94 -3.54
C ASN A 11 -0.40 -21.25 -4.40
N LEU A 12 0.27 -22.02 -5.25
CA LEU A 12 1.30 -21.51 -6.16
C LEU A 12 0.76 -20.48 -7.16
N GLU A 13 -0.54 -20.44 -7.45
CA GLU A 13 -1.13 -19.42 -8.32
C GLU A 13 -1.02 -18.01 -7.71
N ILE A 14 -1.05 -17.90 -6.38
CA ILE A 14 -0.84 -16.61 -5.68
C ILE A 14 0.62 -16.19 -5.83
N HIS A 15 1.57 -17.12 -5.68
CA HIS A 15 2.99 -16.83 -5.91
C HIS A 15 3.30 -16.52 -7.37
N GLU A 16 2.64 -17.18 -8.32
CA GLU A 16 2.74 -16.88 -9.74
C GLU A 16 2.27 -15.45 -10.04
N LEU A 17 1.13 -15.02 -9.47
CA LEU A 17 0.66 -13.65 -9.57
C LEU A 17 1.71 -12.65 -9.06
N MET A 18 2.24 -12.88 -7.86
CA MET A 18 3.26 -12.02 -7.25
C MET A 18 4.59 -12.00 -8.04
N LEU A 19 5.01 -13.13 -8.60
CA LEU A 19 6.26 -13.24 -9.38
C LEU A 19 6.12 -12.64 -10.79
N LYS A 20 4.92 -12.64 -11.36
CA LYS A 20 4.62 -12.03 -12.67
C LYS A 20 4.37 -10.52 -12.58
N ASP A 21 4.11 -9.98 -11.39
CA ASP A 21 4.04 -8.54 -11.16
C ASP A 21 5.42 -7.91 -11.37
N ARG A 22 5.65 -7.40 -12.59
CA ARG A 22 6.94 -6.83 -12.99
C ARG A 22 7.32 -5.59 -12.18
N PRO A 23 6.45 -4.59 -11.98
CA PRO A 23 6.79 -3.43 -11.15
C PRO A 23 7.20 -3.82 -9.73
N ARG A 24 6.47 -4.73 -9.07
CA ARG A 24 6.86 -5.29 -7.76
C ARG A 24 8.26 -5.89 -7.83
N GLN A 25 8.46 -6.81 -8.77
CA GLN A 25 9.67 -7.62 -8.81
C GLN A 25 10.92 -6.81 -9.19
N GLU A 26 10.77 -5.85 -10.09
CA GLU A 26 11.84 -4.93 -10.48
C GLU A 26 12.19 -3.97 -9.37
N ALA A 27 11.22 -3.44 -8.62
CA ALA A 27 11.51 -2.54 -7.51
C ALA A 27 12.38 -3.20 -6.44
N TYR A 28 12.02 -4.40 -5.98
CA TYR A 28 12.86 -5.16 -5.03
C TYR A 28 14.21 -5.55 -5.62
N TYR A 29 14.24 -6.04 -6.86
CA TYR A 29 15.48 -6.42 -7.51
C TYR A 29 16.44 -5.23 -7.63
N ASN A 30 15.95 -4.08 -8.09
CA ASN A 30 16.73 -2.86 -8.26
C ASN A 30 17.15 -2.28 -6.91
N ALA A 31 16.27 -2.25 -5.91
CA ALA A 31 16.62 -1.76 -4.58
C ALA A 31 17.72 -2.60 -3.92
N ILE A 32 17.64 -3.94 -4.02
CA ILE A 32 18.62 -4.85 -3.41
C ILE A 32 19.94 -4.85 -4.21
N LEU A 33 19.89 -5.04 -5.53
CA LEU A 33 21.10 -5.12 -6.36
C LEU A 33 21.69 -3.76 -6.75
N GLY A 34 20.94 -2.67 -6.64
CA GLY A 34 21.45 -1.31 -6.73
C GLY A 34 22.23 -0.91 -5.48
N ASN A 35 21.87 -1.46 -4.32
CA ASN A 35 22.51 -1.19 -3.03
C ASN A 35 23.46 -2.32 -2.56
N LYS A 36 24.19 -2.99 -3.46
CA LYS A 36 25.06 -4.12 -3.08
C LYS A 36 26.04 -3.81 -1.95
N ASP A 37 26.55 -2.59 -1.91
CA ASP A 37 27.48 -2.16 -0.86
C ASP A 37 26.84 -2.17 0.54
N LEU A 38 25.51 -1.97 0.64
CA LEU A 38 24.77 -2.11 1.89
C LEU A 38 24.62 -3.58 2.30
N PHE A 39 24.52 -4.51 1.35
CA PHE A 39 24.30 -5.94 1.61
C PHE A 39 25.59 -6.74 1.79
N LYS A 40 26.71 -6.27 1.23
CA LYS A 40 27.98 -7.00 1.25
C LYS A 40 28.43 -7.35 2.67
N ASP A 41 28.72 -8.63 2.88
CA ASP A 41 29.18 -9.21 4.15
C ASP A 41 28.18 -9.06 5.33
N LYS A 42 26.93 -8.65 5.05
CA LYS A 42 25.86 -8.46 6.05
C LYS A 42 25.06 -9.72 6.33
N ILE A 43 24.41 -9.73 7.50
CA ILE A 43 23.38 -10.71 7.86
C ILE A 43 22.01 -10.10 7.55
N VAL A 44 21.20 -10.80 6.76
CA VAL A 44 19.87 -10.35 6.34
C VAL A 44 18.80 -11.30 6.89
N MET A 45 17.63 -10.76 7.26
CA MET A 45 16.42 -11.55 7.48
C MET A 45 15.38 -11.19 6.42
N ASP A 46 14.84 -12.20 5.75
CA ASP A 46 13.72 -12.10 4.82
C ASP A 46 12.45 -12.61 5.54
N VAL A 47 11.55 -11.71 5.91
CA VAL A 47 10.34 -12.02 6.68
C VAL A 47 9.18 -12.28 5.73
N GLY A 48 8.59 -13.48 5.80
CA GLY A 48 7.62 -13.96 4.83
C GLY A 48 8.27 -14.22 3.48
N ALA A 49 9.35 -15.00 3.49
CA ALA A 49 10.20 -15.20 2.32
C ALA A 49 9.47 -15.84 1.12
N GLY A 50 8.32 -16.48 1.33
CA GLY A 50 7.53 -17.12 0.28
C GLY A 50 8.37 -18.13 -0.51
N THR A 51 8.56 -17.88 -1.80
CA THR A 51 9.40 -18.73 -2.68
C THR A 51 10.91 -18.56 -2.46
N GLY A 52 11.35 -17.61 -1.64
CA GLY A 52 12.77 -17.33 -1.37
C GLY A 52 13.44 -16.44 -2.42
N ILE A 53 12.69 -15.85 -3.35
CA ILE A 53 13.25 -15.02 -4.43
C ILE A 53 13.98 -13.77 -3.91
N LEU A 54 13.45 -13.10 -2.88
CA LEU A 54 14.10 -11.92 -2.29
C LEU A 54 15.36 -12.31 -1.52
N SER A 55 15.29 -13.40 -0.77
CA SER A 55 16.47 -14.03 -0.16
C SER A 55 17.57 -14.35 -1.18
N ALA A 56 17.21 -14.87 -2.36
CA ALA A 56 18.16 -15.12 -3.45
C ALA A 56 18.77 -13.83 -4.00
N PHE A 57 18.00 -12.73 -4.09
CA PHE A 57 18.55 -11.42 -4.46
C PHE A 57 19.52 -10.89 -3.41
N CYS A 58 19.22 -11.02 -2.12
CA CYS A 58 20.12 -10.63 -1.03
C CYS A 58 21.44 -11.40 -1.08
N ALA A 59 21.39 -12.71 -1.31
CA ALA A 59 22.59 -13.52 -1.50
C ALA A 59 23.40 -13.07 -2.73
N LYS A 60 22.74 -12.79 -3.86
CA LYS A 60 23.39 -12.24 -5.07
C LYS A 60 23.94 -10.82 -4.87
N ALA A 61 23.42 -10.07 -3.91
CA ALA A 61 23.94 -8.76 -3.53
C ALA A 61 25.20 -8.83 -2.65
N GLY A 62 25.57 -10.03 -2.18
CA GLY A 62 26.78 -10.25 -1.38
C GLY A 62 26.53 -10.41 0.11
N ALA A 63 25.28 -10.64 0.54
CA ALA A 63 24.99 -11.00 1.93
C ALA A 63 25.81 -12.21 2.37
N ARG A 64 26.38 -12.15 3.58
CA ARG A 64 27.14 -13.26 4.18
C ARG A 64 26.21 -14.39 4.62
N LEU A 65 25.01 -14.02 5.08
CA LEU A 65 24.00 -14.95 5.58
C LEU A 65 22.62 -14.33 5.37
N VAL A 66 21.65 -15.14 4.93
CA VAL A 66 20.25 -14.75 4.84
C VAL A 66 19.39 -15.75 5.61
N TYR A 67 18.63 -15.27 6.60
CA TYR A 67 17.57 -16.04 7.25
C TYR A 67 16.25 -15.82 6.50
N ALA A 68 15.83 -16.81 5.72
CA ALA A 68 14.57 -16.77 4.97
C ALA A 68 13.46 -17.40 5.83
N VAL A 69 12.69 -16.57 6.53
CA VAL A 69 11.67 -17.02 7.49
C VAL A 69 10.31 -17.02 6.80
N GLU A 70 9.70 -18.20 6.65
CA GLU A 70 8.41 -18.38 5.99
C GLU A 70 7.55 -19.37 6.78
N ALA A 71 6.32 -19.00 7.10
CA ALA A 71 5.47 -19.81 7.97
C ALA A 71 4.71 -20.91 7.22
N SER A 72 4.34 -20.68 5.97
CA SER A 72 3.58 -21.63 5.15
C SER A 72 4.46 -22.81 4.70
N ASN A 73 3.83 -23.86 4.18
CA ASN A 73 4.57 -24.99 3.61
C ASN A 73 5.33 -24.64 2.32
N VAL A 74 5.19 -23.42 1.78
CA VAL A 74 6.01 -22.97 0.63
C VAL A 74 7.50 -22.95 0.98
N ALA A 75 7.84 -22.70 2.25
CA ALA A 75 9.20 -22.81 2.75
C ALA A 75 9.87 -24.15 2.38
N THR A 76 9.17 -25.25 2.64
CA THR A 76 9.70 -26.61 2.44
C THR A 76 9.38 -27.19 1.06
N LYS A 77 8.27 -26.77 0.44
CA LYS A 77 7.84 -27.25 -0.89
C LYS A 77 8.51 -26.53 -2.07
N VAL A 78 9.00 -25.30 -1.88
CA VAL A 78 9.50 -24.46 -2.98
C VAL A 78 10.79 -23.75 -2.61
N ALA A 79 10.84 -23.03 -1.48
CA ALA A 79 11.96 -22.15 -1.20
C ALA A 79 13.27 -22.91 -1.00
N LEU A 80 13.25 -24.06 -0.31
CA LEU A 80 14.43 -24.93 -0.18
C LEU A 80 14.99 -25.35 -1.54
N ASP A 81 14.14 -25.91 -2.41
CA ASP A 81 14.52 -26.38 -3.74
C ASP A 81 15.03 -25.22 -4.61
N LEU A 82 14.38 -24.06 -4.58
CA LEU A 82 14.81 -22.87 -5.32
C LEU A 82 16.20 -22.40 -4.88
N ILE A 83 16.48 -22.41 -3.58
CA ILE A 83 17.78 -22.03 -3.03
C ILE A 83 18.86 -23.07 -3.39
N GLU A 84 18.52 -24.36 -3.40
CA GLU A 84 19.43 -25.44 -3.81
C GLU A 84 19.76 -25.38 -5.30
N ASP A 85 18.74 -25.26 -6.16
CA ASP A 85 18.87 -25.16 -7.63
C ASP A 85 19.77 -23.99 -8.05
N ASN A 86 19.79 -22.91 -7.26
CA ASN A 86 20.62 -21.74 -7.52
C ASN A 86 22.00 -21.80 -6.84
N GLY A 87 22.32 -22.89 -6.12
CA GLY A 87 23.59 -23.06 -5.43
C GLY A 87 23.81 -22.07 -4.27
N LEU A 88 22.73 -21.63 -3.62
CA LEU A 88 22.76 -20.58 -2.59
C LEU A 88 22.66 -21.11 -1.16
N THR A 89 22.68 -22.43 -0.95
CA THR A 89 22.51 -23.08 0.36
C THR A 89 23.63 -22.74 1.37
N ASN A 90 24.78 -22.29 0.89
CA ASN A 90 25.87 -21.79 1.72
C ASN A 90 25.57 -20.43 2.36
N VAL A 91 24.70 -19.62 1.74
CA VAL A 91 24.36 -18.26 2.19
C VAL A 91 22.94 -18.19 2.76
N VAL A 92 21.96 -18.80 2.10
CA VAL A 92 20.55 -18.69 2.49
C VAL A 92 20.15 -19.89 3.34
N LYS A 93 19.54 -19.62 4.49
CA LYS A 93 18.96 -20.59 5.42
C LYS A 93 17.45 -20.39 5.44
N VAL A 94 16.72 -21.31 4.81
CA VAL A 94 15.25 -21.33 4.84
C VAL A 94 14.78 -21.93 6.15
N ILE A 95 13.85 -21.23 6.81
CA ILE A 95 13.35 -21.57 8.14
C ILE A 95 11.84 -21.55 8.09
N GLN A 96 11.24 -22.73 8.18
CA GLN A 96 9.79 -22.85 8.27
C GLN A 96 9.31 -22.45 9.67
N SER A 97 8.91 -21.20 9.85
CA SER A 97 8.49 -20.66 11.14
C SER A 97 7.73 -19.35 10.95
N ARG A 98 6.84 -19.05 11.89
CA ARG A 98 6.37 -17.68 12.08
C ARG A 98 7.50 -16.85 12.68
N VAL A 99 7.67 -15.61 12.23
CA VAL A 99 8.75 -14.75 12.75
C VAL A 99 8.58 -14.45 14.25
N GLU A 100 7.36 -14.50 14.76
CA GLU A 100 7.05 -14.37 16.19
C GLU A 100 7.59 -15.54 17.03
N GLU A 101 7.67 -16.72 16.42
CA GLU A 101 8.14 -17.98 17.02
C GLU A 101 9.62 -18.25 16.68
N PHE A 102 10.19 -17.50 15.73
CA PHE A 102 11.59 -17.61 15.35
C PHE A 102 12.50 -17.26 16.53
N VAL A 103 13.53 -18.09 16.74
CA VAL A 103 14.56 -17.89 17.74
C VAL A 103 15.90 -17.81 17.03
N LEU A 104 16.57 -16.66 17.17
CA LEU A 104 17.96 -16.54 16.74
C LEU A 104 18.83 -17.57 17.49
N PRO A 105 19.75 -18.27 16.81
CA PRO A 105 20.70 -19.15 17.50
C PRO A 105 21.43 -18.39 18.61
N ALA A 106 21.70 -19.03 19.75
CA ALA A 106 22.21 -18.35 20.95
C ALA A 106 23.51 -17.56 20.73
N GLU A 107 24.34 -17.99 19.77
CA GLU A 107 25.62 -17.37 19.40
C GLU A 107 25.50 -16.47 18.15
N ALA A 108 24.31 -16.32 17.59
CA ALA A 108 24.10 -15.52 16.39
C ALA A 108 23.98 -14.03 16.74
N GLU A 109 24.60 -13.21 15.90
CA GLU A 109 24.38 -11.77 15.93
C GLU A 109 22.96 -11.43 15.46
N LYS A 110 22.43 -10.30 15.94
CA LYS A 110 21.28 -9.62 15.33
C LYS A 110 21.54 -9.35 13.83
N VAL A 111 20.48 -9.18 13.05
CA VAL A 111 20.61 -8.93 11.61
C VAL A 111 20.91 -7.46 11.32
N ASP A 112 21.65 -7.20 10.24
CA ASP A 112 21.99 -5.86 9.79
C ASP A 112 20.85 -5.26 8.94
N ILE A 113 20.11 -6.11 8.21
CA ILE A 113 19.03 -5.71 7.30
C ILE A 113 17.85 -6.66 7.47
N ILE A 114 16.63 -6.11 7.48
CA ILE A 114 15.40 -6.86 7.25
C ILE A 114 14.84 -6.48 5.89
N VAL A 115 14.57 -7.49 5.06
CA VAL A 115 13.83 -7.37 3.80
C VAL A 115 12.49 -8.05 4.00
N SER A 116 11.41 -7.45 3.52
CA SER A 116 10.11 -8.12 3.52
C SER A 116 9.20 -7.47 2.50
N GLU A 117 8.47 -8.30 1.76
CA GLU A 117 7.31 -7.87 1.01
C GLU A 117 6.06 -8.26 1.82
N TRP A 118 5.57 -7.30 2.60
CA TRP A 118 4.50 -7.48 3.58
C TRP A 118 3.21 -6.76 3.20
N MET A 119 3.23 -6.00 2.10
CA MET A 119 2.18 -5.03 1.79
C MET A 119 0.93 -5.76 1.32
N GLY A 120 -0.21 -5.46 1.93
CA GLY A 120 -1.52 -5.92 1.44
C GLY A 120 -2.21 -4.88 0.57
N PHE A 121 -3.48 -5.14 0.23
CA PHE A 121 -4.34 -4.11 -0.37
C PHE A 121 -4.39 -2.85 0.50
N TYR A 122 -4.43 -1.68 -0.15
CA TYR A 122 -4.34 -0.36 0.51
C TYR A 122 -3.24 -0.29 1.58
N LEU A 123 -2.12 -1.00 1.36
CA LEU A 123 -0.95 -1.17 2.22
C LEU A 123 -1.15 -2.06 3.44
N LEU A 124 -2.20 -1.83 4.23
CA LEU A 124 -2.32 -2.41 5.57
C LEU A 124 -3.23 -3.65 5.66
N HIS A 125 -3.94 -4.02 4.59
CA HIS A 125 -4.70 -5.28 4.60
C HIS A 125 -3.78 -6.49 4.83
N GLU A 126 -4.33 -7.61 5.29
CA GLU A 126 -3.62 -8.87 5.59
C GLU A 126 -2.68 -8.82 6.80
N GLY A 127 -2.30 -7.62 7.27
CA GLY A 127 -1.75 -7.38 8.61
C GLY A 127 -0.34 -7.92 8.86
N MET A 128 0.48 -8.12 7.82
CA MET A 128 1.83 -8.66 7.97
C MET A 128 2.84 -7.62 8.51
N LEU A 129 2.54 -6.32 8.43
CA LEU A 129 3.41 -5.28 8.97
C LEU A 129 3.75 -5.49 10.45
N ASP A 130 2.78 -5.94 11.27
CA ASP A 130 3.01 -6.23 12.69
C ASP A 130 4.14 -7.26 12.91
N SER A 131 4.20 -8.29 12.05
CA SER A 131 5.25 -9.30 12.07
C SER A 131 6.62 -8.71 11.70
N VAL A 132 6.65 -7.77 10.75
CA VAL A 132 7.88 -7.05 10.35
C VAL A 132 8.35 -6.11 11.47
N LEU A 133 7.45 -5.37 12.11
CA LEU A 133 7.79 -4.49 13.24
C LEU A 133 8.31 -5.31 14.43
N LEU A 134 7.70 -6.46 14.72
CA LEU A 134 8.22 -7.38 15.74
C LEU A 134 9.62 -7.90 15.38
N ALA A 135 9.86 -8.22 14.11
CA ALA A 135 11.18 -8.66 13.65
C ALA A 135 12.23 -7.54 13.78
N ARG A 136 11.85 -6.29 13.44
CA ARG A 136 12.67 -5.09 13.65
C ARG A 136 13.09 -4.98 15.11
N ASP A 137 12.11 -4.97 16.02
CA ASP A 137 12.36 -4.72 17.44
C ASP A 137 13.22 -5.83 18.09
N LYS A 138 12.98 -7.09 17.70
CA LYS A 138 13.69 -8.24 18.27
C LYS A 138 15.06 -8.48 17.63
N PHE A 139 15.13 -8.43 16.31
CA PHE A 139 16.23 -9.04 15.56
C PHE A 139 17.11 -8.03 14.83
N LEU A 140 16.67 -6.79 14.60
CA LEU A 140 17.50 -5.79 13.93
C LEU A 140 18.53 -5.18 14.88
N LYS A 141 19.76 -5.00 14.38
CA LYS A 141 20.81 -4.23 15.07
C LYS A 141 20.41 -2.75 15.17
N GLU A 142 20.98 -2.06 16.16
CA GLU A 142 20.93 -0.59 16.18
C GLU A 142 21.60 -0.04 14.91
N GLY A 143 20.92 0.89 14.23
CA GLY A 143 21.35 1.40 12.93
C GLY A 143 21.18 0.43 11.75
N GLY A 144 20.48 -0.70 11.96
CA GLY A 144 20.11 -1.60 10.88
C GLY A 144 19.08 -0.99 9.91
N LEU A 145 18.92 -1.63 8.75
CA LEU A 145 18.07 -1.11 7.67
C LEU A 145 16.84 -1.98 7.43
N LEU A 146 15.77 -1.35 6.97
CA LEU A 146 14.56 -2.00 6.49
C LEU A 146 14.41 -1.78 4.99
N PHE A 147 14.00 -2.83 4.27
CA PHE A 147 13.68 -2.79 2.85
C PHE A 147 12.27 -3.35 2.63
N PRO A 148 11.28 -2.49 2.31
CA PRO A 148 11.35 -1.02 2.19
C PRO A 148 11.60 -0.31 3.54
N SER A 149 11.94 0.98 3.50
CA SER A 149 12.21 1.81 4.69
C SER A 149 11.07 2.77 5.03
N GLU A 150 10.35 3.26 4.03
CA GLU A 150 9.23 4.19 4.22
C GLU A 150 8.04 3.78 3.37
N CYS A 151 6.85 4.17 3.82
CA CYS A 151 5.61 3.97 3.06
C CYS A 151 4.74 5.21 3.11
N THR A 152 4.00 5.45 2.02
CA THR A 152 3.03 6.54 1.92
C THR A 152 1.73 6.00 1.36
N ILE A 153 0.64 6.20 2.08
CA ILE A 153 -0.72 5.98 1.60
C ILE A 153 -1.21 7.30 1.02
N PHE A 154 -1.81 7.23 -0.16
CA PHE A 154 -2.40 8.35 -0.86
C PHE A 154 -3.90 8.16 -1.01
N VAL A 155 -4.61 9.27 -1.15
CA VAL A 155 -6.03 9.25 -1.50
C VAL A 155 -6.38 10.35 -2.50
N ALA A 156 -7.27 10.03 -3.44
CA ALA A 156 -7.88 10.99 -4.34
C ALA A 156 -9.36 10.70 -4.61
N PRO A 157 -10.20 11.73 -4.83
CA PRO A 157 -11.53 11.57 -5.37
C PRO A 157 -11.45 11.00 -6.78
N CYS A 158 -12.37 10.11 -7.13
CA CYS A 158 -12.41 9.46 -8.43
C CYS A 158 -13.82 9.27 -8.97
N SER A 159 -13.89 9.12 -10.29
CA SER A 159 -15.00 8.49 -10.99
C SER A 159 -14.77 6.96 -11.09
N VAL A 160 -15.83 6.20 -11.29
CA VAL A 160 -15.79 4.75 -11.54
C VAL A 160 -16.85 4.37 -12.58
N PRO A 161 -16.80 4.96 -13.80
CA PRO A 161 -17.83 4.76 -14.82
C PRO A 161 -17.96 3.29 -15.23
N SER A 162 -16.85 2.55 -15.30
CA SER A 162 -16.83 1.12 -15.66
C SER A 162 -17.60 0.21 -14.69
N LEU A 163 -17.93 0.70 -13.48
CA LEU A 163 -18.74 -0.06 -12.53
C LEU A 163 -20.24 0.24 -12.66
N PHE A 164 -20.60 1.45 -13.11
CA PHE A 164 -21.97 1.97 -12.97
C PHE A 164 -22.58 2.53 -14.26
N ASP A 165 -21.78 3.22 -15.07
CA ASP A 165 -22.27 3.99 -16.22
C ASP A 165 -22.54 3.06 -17.42
N ASP A 166 -21.80 1.95 -17.54
CA ASP A 166 -22.00 0.92 -18.57
C ASP A 166 -23.40 0.28 -18.52
N TRP A 167 -24.12 0.41 -17.39
CA TRP A 167 -25.48 -0.11 -17.21
C TRP A 167 -26.58 0.83 -17.71
N HIS A 168 -26.27 2.06 -18.12
CA HIS A 168 -27.29 2.96 -18.66
C HIS A 168 -27.92 2.40 -19.95
N ASN A 169 -27.17 1.60 -20.70
CA ASN A 169 -27.64 0.93 -21.90
C ASN A 169 -26.86 -0.36 -22.17
N VAL A 170 -27.51 -1.50 -21.96
CA VAL A 170 -26.99 -2.82 -22.33
C VAL A 170 -27.81 -3.32 -23.51
N ASP A 171 -27.21 -3.28 -24.72
CA ASP A 171 -27.84 -3.75 -25.96
C ASP A 171 -29.25 -3.16 -26.25
N GLY A 172 -29.45 -1.88 -25.93
CA GLY A 172 -30.73 -1.18 -26.06
C GLY A 172 -31.62 -1.22 -24.82
N ILE A 173 -31.18 -1.91 -23.75
CA ILE A 173 -31.93 -2.08 -22.51
C ILE A 173 -31.38 -1.17 -21.42
N LYS A 174 -32.23 -0.29 -20.91
CA LYS A 174 -31.92 0.62 -19.81
C LYS A 174 -31.86 -0.15 -18.47
N MET A 175 -30.69 -0.23 -17.84
CA MET A 175 -30.46 -1.03 -16.62
C MET A 175 -30.07 -0.21 -15.38
N ASP A 176 -30.46 1.06 -15.26
CA ASP A 176 -30.09 1.92 -14.10
C ASP A 176 -30.52 1.32 -12.76
N THR A 177 -31.62 0.58 -12.70
CA THR A 177 -32.03 -0.10 -11.46
C THR A 177 -31.01 -1.16 -11.03
N PHE A 178 -30.37 -1.84 -11.97
CA PHE A 178 -29.25 -2.74 -11.68
C PHE A 178 -28.05 -1.94 -11.16
N ALA A 179 -27.67 -0.87 -11.86
CA ALA A 179 -26.55 0.01 -11.46
C ALA A 179 -26.69 0.52 -10.01
N ARG A 180 -27.88 1.00 -9.65
CA ARG A 180 -28.19 1.49 -8.29
C ARG A 180 -28.08 0.38 -7.24
N LYS A 181 -28.64 -0.80 -7.50
CA LYS A 181 -28.52 -1.95 -6.60
C LYS A 181 -27.08 -2.43 -6.46
N LEU A 182 -26.33 -2.45 -7.55
CA LEU A 182 -24.91 -2.78 -7.55
C LEU A 182 -24.11 -1.76 -6.73
N ARG A 183 -24.41 -0.46 -6.86
CA ARG A 183 -23.80 0.60 -6.05
C ARG A 183 -24.07 0.41 -4.57
N THR A 184 -25.31 0.16 -4.17
CA THR A 184 -25.63 -0.14 -2.75
C THR A 184 -24.78 -1.30 -2.24
N GLN A 185 -24.64 -2.38 -3.01
CA GLN A 185 -23.80 -3.50 -2.62
C GLN A 185 -22.32 -3.12 -2.54
N LYS A 186 -21.78 -2.41 -3.54
CA LYS A 186 -20.36 -2.02 -3.60
C LYS A 186 -20.00 -0.92 -2.59
N SER A 187 -20.92 -0.06 -2.19
CA SER A 187 -20.69 0.96 -1.14
C SER A 187 -20.54 0.38 0.27
N SER A 188 -20.86 -0.91 0.47
CA SER A 188 -20.75 -1.59 1.77
C SER A 188 -19.38 -2.21 2.07
N ARG A 189 -18.45 -2.18 1.10
CA ARG A 189 -17.10 -2.74 1.22
C ARG A 189 -16.13 -2.03 0.26
N PRO A 190 -14.83 -1.99 0.54
CA PRO A 190 -13.87 -1.51 -0.45
C PRO A 190 -13.85 -2.40 -1.70
N GLU A 191 -13.63 -1.78 -2.85
CA GLU A 191 -13.48 -2.45 -4.14
C GLU A 191 -12.00 -2.44 -4.56
N ILE A 192 -11.40 -3.62 -4.76
CA ILE A 192 -10.02 -3.73 -5.26
C ILE A 192 -10.05 -3.83 -6.79
N THR A 193 -9.71 -2.74 -7.47
CA THR A 193 -9.81 -2.63 -8.93
C THR A 193 -8.70 -1.76 -9.51
N HIS A 194 -8.47 -1.90 -10.83
CA HIS A 194 -7.64 -0.93 -11.55
C HIS A 194 -8.50 0.28 -11.86
N LEU A 195 -8.12 1.42 -11.31
CA LEU A 195 -8.70 2.70 -11.70
C LEU A 195 -7.99 3.21 -12.96
N ASN A 196 -8.74 3.68 -13.96
CA ASN A 196 -8.10 4.34 -15.09
C ASN A 196 -7.53 5.69 -14.62
N PRO A 197 -6.32 6.09 -15.04
CA PRO A 197 -5.77 7.44 -14.81
C PRO A 197 -6.75 8.58 -15.09
N GLN A 198 -7.55 8.42 -16.15
CA GLN A 198 -8.53 9.41 -16.61
C GLN A 198 -9.74 9.54 -15.70
N ASP A 199 -9.90 8.66 -14.72
CA ASP A 199 -11.01 8.72 -13.75
C ASP A 199 -10.58 9.36 -12.41
N LEU A 200 -9.29 9.67 -12.20
CA LEU A 200 -8.80 10.40 -11.01
C LEU A 200 -9.11 11.90 -11.05
N LEU A 201 -9.94 12.42 -10.13
CA LEU A 201 -10.30 13.84 -10.11
C LEU A 201 -9.23 14.74 -9.44
N HIS A 202 -8.18 14.13 -8.88
CA HIS A 202 -7.03 14.76 -8.26
C HIS A 202 -5.81 13.83 -8.38
N GLU A 203 -4.60 14.38 -8.36
CA GLU A 203 -3.33 13.62 -8.37
C GLU A 203 -3.06 12.80 -7.10
N GLY A 204 -3.88 12.94 -6.06
CA GLY A 204 -3.64 12.38 -4.73
C GLY A 204 -3.08 13.36 -3.72
N VAL A 205 -3.49 13.18 -2.47
CA VAL A 205 -2.87 13.79 -1.29
C VAL A 205 -2.35 12.69 -0.37
N VAL A 206 -1.33 13.01 0.44
CA VAL A 206 -0.79 12.07 1.42
C VAL A 206 -1.83 11.85 2.51
N PHE A 207 -2.39 10.64 2.54
CA PHE A 207 -3.29 10.19 3.61
C PHE A 207 -2.46 9.88 4.86
N HIS A 208 -1.42 9.08 4.71
CA HIS A 208 -0.58 8.69 5.84
C HIS A 208 0.83 8.38 5.36
N TRP A 209 1.84 8.87 6.08
CA TRP A 209 3.25 8.53 5.83
C TRP A 209 3.82 7.88 7.09
N MET A 210 4.64 6.84 6.90
CA MET A 210 5.33 6.18 8.00
C MET A 210 6.76 5.80 7.62
N ASN A 211 7.67 6.09 8.56
CA ASN A 211 9.01 5.52 8.59
C ASN A 211 8.96 4.18 9.34
N LEU A 212 9.35 3.09 8.68
CA LEU A 212 9.26 1.75 9.26
C LEU A 212 10.25 1.53 10.41
N LEU A 213 11.26 2.39 10.58
CA LEU A 213 12.13 2.33 11.75
C LEU A 213 11.47 2.90 13.01
N ASP A 214 10.53 3.83 12.86
CA ASP A 214 9.97 4.59 13.98
C ASP A 214 8.53 4.19 14.32
N VAL A 215 7.74 3.72 13.34
CA VAL A 215 6.32 3.42 13.54
C VAL A 215 6.11 2.26 14.52
N GLU A 216 5.15 2.39 15.43
CA GLU A 216 4.74 1.33 16.35
C GLU A 216 3.45 0.67 15.86
N ALA A 217 3.23 -0.60 16.24
CA ALA A 217 2.03 -1.33 15.84
C ALA A 217 0.72 -0.64 16.30
N SER A 218 0.75 0.07 17.44
CA SER A 218 -0.39 0.83 17.95
C SER A 218 -0.70 2.09 17.15
N ASP A 219 0.27 2.67 16.44
CA ASP A 219 0.02 3.81 15.55
C ASP A 219 -0.92 3.43 14.39
N LEU A 220 -0.99 2.13 14.09
CA LEU A 220 -1.80 1.56 13.02
C LEU A 220 -3.21 1.16 13.49
N ASP A 221 -3.56 1.31 14.77
CA ASP A 221 -4.90 0.92 15.27
C ASP A 221 -6.01 1.84 14.73
N SER A 222 -5.69 3.12 14.51
CA SER A 222 -6.61 4.10 13.96
C SER A 222 -5.86 5.24 13.27
N ILE A 223 -5.96 5.29 11.94
CA ILE A 223 -5.41 6.37 11.12
C ILE A 223 -6.57 7.22 10.63
N GLN A 224 -6.49 8.55 10.84
CA GLN A 224 -7.52 9.50 10.44
C GLN A 224 -6.88 10.62 9.63
N PHE A 225 -7.59 11.06 8.58
CA PHE A 225 -7.17 12.17 7.75
C PHE A 225 -8.38 12.95 7.32
N LYS A 226 -8.33 14.25 7.57
CA LYS A 226 -9.37 15.21 7.26
C LYS A 226 -8.74 16.32 6.45
N GLU A 227 -9.30 16.62 5.30
CA GLU A 227 -8.72 17.61 4.40
C GLU A 227 -9.78 18.26 3.51
N VAL A 228 -9.48 19.47 3.04
CA VAL A 228 -10.18 20.08 1.91
C VAL A 228 -9.25 20.16 0.72
N ILE A 229 -9.54 19.34 -0.29
CA ILE A 229 -8.80 19.34 -1.55
C ILE A 229 -9.61 20.03 -2.64
N THR A 230 -8.93 20.32 -3.75
CA THR A 230 -9.54 21.00 -4.89
C THR A 230 -9.52 20.09 -6.10
N ALA A 231 -10.68 19.80 -6.69
CA ALA A 231 -10.78 19.02 -7.91
C ALA A 231 -9.88 19.63 -9.01
N GLN A 232 -8.97 18.82 -9.54
CA GLN A 232 -8.02 19.26 -10.58
C GLN A 232 -8.59 19.09 -11.99
N LYS A 233 -9.72 18.37 -12.11
CA LYS A 233 -10.48 18.22 -13.35
C LYS A 233 -11.96 17.99 -13.06
N ALA A 234 -12.80 18.27 -14.04
CA ALA A 234 -14.22 17.97 -13.97
C ALA A 234 -14.48 16.45 -14.09
N GLY A 235 -15.54 15.97 -13.42
CA GLY A 235 -15.96 14.57 -13.48
C GLY A 235 -17.00 14.22 -12.44
N ASN A 236 -17.53 12.99 -12.50
CA ASN A 236 -18.50 12.50 -11.54
C ASN A 236 -17.78 11.93 -10.32
N HIS A 237 -17.85 12.59 -9.18
CA HIS A 237 -17.29 12.12 -7.93
C HIS A 237 -18.11 10.95 -7.40
N GLN A 238 -17.58 9.73 -7.56
CA GLN A 238 -18.28 8.48 -7.29
C GLN A 238 -17.59 7.62 -6.22
N GLY A 239 -16.43 8.06 -5.72
CA GLY A 239 -15.61 7.33 -4.77
C GLY A 239 -14.32 8.04 -4.39
N PHE A 240 -13.59 7.44 -3.46
CA PHE A 240 -12.20 7.75 -3.15
C PHE A 240 -11.31 6.58 -3.52
N CYS A 241 -10.27 6.85 -4.30
CA CYS A 241 -9.23 5.90 -4.67
C CYS A 241 -8.06 6.02 -3.69
N ILE A 242 -7.68 4.91 -3.08
CA ILE A 242 -6.57 4.77 -2.14
C ILE A 242 -5.52 3.86 -2.77
N TRP A 243 -4.28 4.30 -2.74
CA TRP A 243 -3.11 3.54 -3.18
C TRP A 243 -1.94 3.84 -2.25
N PHE A 244 -0.81 3.18 -2.49
CA PHE A 244 0.40 3.41 -1.71
C PHE A 244 1.66 3.40 -2.57
N ASP A 245 2.68 4.05 -2.02
CA ASP A 245 4.06 3.92 -2.45
C ASP A 245 4.90 3.37 -1.29
N VAL A 246 5.90 2.55 -1.61
CA VAL A 246 6.98 2.19 -0.68
C VAL A 246 8.32 2.64 -1.24
N ARG A 247 9.16 3.19 -0.37
CA ARG A 247 10.52 3.64 -0.70
C ARG A 247 11.52 2.72 -0.03
N PHE A 248 12.56 2.37 -0.76
CA PHE A 248 13.70 1.63 -0.23
C PHE A 248 14.82 2.62 0.12
N PRO A 249 15.81 2.23 0.94
CA PRO A 249 17.02 3.03 1.11
C PRO A 249 17.66 3.40 -0.25
N GLY A 250 17.88 4.70 -0.45
CA GLY A 250 18.27 5.31 -1.75
C GLY A 250 17.10 6.09 -2.38
N GLU A 251 17.34 7.32 -2.84
CA GLU A 251 16.27 8.24 -3.28
C GLU A 251 15.53 7.77 -4.55
N GLU A 252 16.16 6.91 -5.35
CA GLU A 252 15.67 6.47 -6.66
C GLU A 252 14.79 5.22 -6.64
N PHE A 253 14.71 4.49 -5.52
CA PHE A 253 14.03 3.20 -5.45
C PHE A 253 12.63 3.33 -4.82
N VAL A 254 11.62 3.43 -5.69
CA VAL A 254 10.21 3.54 -5.29
C VAL A 254 9.37 2.49 -6.01
N LEU A 255 8.53 1.78 -5.26
CA LEU A 255 7.45 0.96 -5.79
C LEU A 255 6.14 1.70 -5.56
N SER A 256 5.48 2.10 -6.64
CA SER A 256 4.21 2.81 -6.59
C SER A 256 3.07 1.93 -7.10
N THR A 257 1.93 2.01 -6.42
CA THR A 257 0.65 1.40 -6.84
C THR A 257 -0.35 2.43 -7.34
N SER A 258 0.10 3.66 -7.62
CA SER A 258 -0.73 4.73 -8.19
C SER A 258 -1.40 4.29 -9.50
N PRO A 259 -2.63 4.73 -9.80
CA PRO A 259 -3.23 4.59 -11.12
C PRO A 259 -2.34 5.14 -12.26
N LEU A 260 -1.49 6.13 -11.96
CA LEU A 260 -0.56 6.76 -12.91
C LEU A 260 0.73 5.95 -13.14
N SER A 261 0.96 4.93 -12.33
CA SER A 261 2.13 4.05 -12.39
C SER A 261 1.79 2.75 -13.15
N PRO A 262 2.81 2.00 -13.62
CA PRO A 262 2.58 0.67 -14.19
C PRO A 262 1.72 -0.22 -13.26
N PRO A 263 0.72 -0.95 -13.78
CA PRO A 263 -0.19 -1.74 -12.95
C PRO A 263 0.52 -2.83 -12.14
N THR A 264 0.15 -2.93 -10.87
CA THR A 264 0.59 -3.98 -9.93
C THR A 264 -0.58 -4.91 -9.57
N HIS A 265 -0.29 -6.04 -8.96
CA HIS A 265 -1.31 -6.99 -8.51
C HIS A 265 -2.18 -6.45 -7.36
N TRP A 266 -1.66 -5.49 -6.57
CA TRP A 266 -2.43 -4.80 -5.53
C TRP A 266 -3.56 -3.93 -6.09
N LYS A 267 -3.42 -3.47 -7.33
CA LYS A 267 -4.34 -2.51 -7.96
C LYS A 267 -4.51 -1.27 -7.06
N GLN A 268 -5.72 -0.72 -7.00
CA GLN A 268 -6.10 0.31 -6.03
C GLN A 268 -7.33 -0.13 -5.23
N CYS A 269 -7.51 0.51 -4.08
CA CYS A 269 -8.70 0.35 -3.25
C CYS A 269 -9.64 1.52 -3.49
N VAL A 270 -10.85 1.25 -3.96
CA VAL A 270 -11.87 2.28 -4.15
C VAL A 270 -12.94 2.15 -3.08
N VAL A 271 -13.14 3.20 -2.29
CA VAL A 271 -14.31 3.36 -1.42
C VAL A 271 -15.42 4.01 -2.25
N VAL A 272 -16.40 3.20 -2.66
CA VAL A 272 -17.51 3.64 -3.52
C VAL A 272 -18.52 4.44 -2.70
N LEU A 273 -18.88 5.64 -3.16
CA LEU A 273 -19.91 6.45 -2.53
C LEU A 273 -21.32 5.92 -2.84
N PRO A 274 -22.26 6.03 -1.88
CA PRO A 274 -23.69 5.89 -2.14
C PRO A 274 -24.17 6.83 -3.25
N GLU A 275 -25.29 6.49 -3.89
CA GLU A 275 -25.80 7.24 -5.05
C GLU A 275 -26.12 8.69 -4.71
N GLU A 276 -26.72 8.91 -3.54
CA GLU A 276 -27.08 10.21 -2.98
C GLU A 276 -25.88 11.08 -2.61
N SER A 277 -24.70 10.49 -2.50
CA SER A 277 -23.44 11.15 -2.18
C SER A 277 -22.60 11.45 -3.41
N CYS A 278 -22.99 10.96 -4.59
CA CYS A 278 -22.29 11.24 -5.83
C CYS A 278 -22.65 12.63 -6.36
N GLU A 279 -21.66 13.35 -6.89
CA GLU A 279 -21.86 14.69 -7.45
C GLU A 279 -20.99 14.94 -8.69
N ASN A 280 -21.48 15.77 -9.61
CA ASN A 280 -20.66 16.23 -10.73
C ASN A 280 -19.83 17.42 -10.27
N LEU A 281 -18.51 17.25 -10.27
CA LEU A 281 -17.57 18.29 -9.93
C LEU A 281 -17.10 19.04 -11.18
N GLU A 282 -16.99 20.34 -11.07
CA GLU A 282 -16.22 21.17 -12.01
C GLU A 282 -14.76 21.26 -11.55
N GLU A 283 -13.87 21.66 -12.46
CA GLU A 283 -12.50 22.03 -12.07
C GLU A 283 -12.54 23.12 -10.99
N LYS A 284 -11.64 23.00 -10.01
CA LYS A 284 -11.55 23.88 -8.83
C LYS A 284 -12.69 23.74 -7.82
N SER A 285 -13.54 22.73 -7.95
CA SER A 285 -14.54 22.41 -6.92
C SER A 285 -13.86 21.97 -5.62
N PRO A 286 -14.20 22.55 -4.46
CA PRO A 286 -13.67 22.10 -3.18
C PRO A 286 -14.35 20.79 -2.76
N ILE A 287 -13.55 19.86 -2.22
CA ILE A 287 -14.03 18.57 -1.71
C ILE A 287 -13.51 18.46 -0.29
N ALA A 288 -14.40 18.57 0.69
CA ALA A 288 -14.08 18.41 2.09
C ALA A 288 -14.48 17.02 2.56
N PHE A 289 -13.55 16.29 3.17
CA PHE A 289 -13.81 14.92 3.58
C PHE A 289 -12.92 14.51 4.76
N GLN A 290 -13.32 13.43 5.42
CA GLN A 290 -12.50 12.70 6.37
C GLN A 290 -12.52 11.21 6.03
N ILE A 291 -11.36 10.57 6.08
CA ILE A 291 -11.21 9.12 5.95
C ILE A 291 -10.61 8.57 7.23
N THR A 292 -11.23 7.51 7.75
CA THR A 292 -10.74 6.77 8.91
C THR A 292 -10.44 5.33 8.49
N MET A 293 -9.20 4.88 8.72
CA MET A 293 -8.82 3.47 8.72
C MET A 293 -8.73 2.98 10.15
N LYS A 294 -9.68 2.14 10.57
CA LYS A 294 -9.69 1.58 11.93
C LYS A 294 -9.47 0.08 11.91
N ARG A 295 -8.43 -0.38 12.61
CA ARG A 295 -8.12 -1.80 12.72
C ARG A 295 -9.27 -2.54 13.41
N SER A 296 -9.65 -3.69 12.87
CA SER A 296 -10.77 -4.48 13.39
C SER A 296 -10.35 -5.23 14.65
N ALA A 297 -11.09 -5.02 15.74
CA ALA A 297 -10.90 -5.78 16.98
C ALA A 297 -11.27 -7.27 16.84
N ALA A 298 -12.09 -7.63 15.84
CA ALA A 298 -12.47 -9.02 15.59
C ALA A 298 -11.43 -9.78 14.75
N ASP A 299 -10.65 -9.05 13.94
CA ASP A 299 -9.63 -9.60 13.06
C ASP A 299 -8.56 -8.53 12.79
N MET A 300 -7.42 -8.63 13.48
CA MET A 300 -6.35 -7.63 13.41
C MET A 300 -5.71 -7.52 12.02
N ARG A 301 -6.01 -8.43 11.09
CA ARG A 301 -5.57 -8.37 9.69
C ARG A 301 -6.50 -7.54 8.79
N LYS A 302 -7.56 -6.95 9.36
CA LYS A 302 -8.57 -6.19 8.62
C LYS A 302 -8.74 -4.78 9.17
N TYR A 303 -9.10 -3.88 8.27
CA TYR A 303 -9.45 -2.50 8.57
C TYR A 303 -10.87 -2.20 8.13
N ASN A 304 -11.57 -1.43 8.94
CA ASN A 304 -12.80 -0.75 8.52
C ASN A 304 -12.40 0.60 7.93
N LEU A 305 -12.87 0.87 6.72
CA LEU A 305 -12.72 2.16 6.05
C LEU A 305 -14.03 2.92 6.19
N GLU A 306 -13.95 4.13 6.72
CA GLU A 306 -15.08 5.05 6.87
C GLU A 306 -14.73 6.37 6.17
N VAL A 307 -15.70 6.90 5.41
CA VAL A 307 -15.56 8.17 4.70
C VAL A 307 -16.71 9.07 5.09
N ASP A 308 -16.39 10.21 5.68
CA ASP A 308 -17.32 11.29 5.97
C ASP A 308 -17.16 12.37 4.91
N LEU A 309 -18.24 12.69 4.19
CA LEU A 309 -18.29 13.87 3.34
C LEU A 309 -18.66 15.09 4.20
N LEU A 310 -17.81 16.11 4.15
CA LEU A 310 -17.93 17.31 4.98
C LEU A 310 -18.36 18.51 4.14
N ASP A 311 -18.81 19.59 4.79
CA ASP A 311 -19.19 20.81 4.08
C ASP A 311 -17.98 21.76 3.91
N PRO A 312 -17.46 21.95 2.68
CA PRO A 312 -16.32 22.83 2.42
C PRO A 312 -16.58 24.30 2.79
N ASN A 313 -17.83 24.71 2.96
CA ASN A 313 -18.16 26.05 3.46
C ASN A 313 -17.75 26.23 4.92
N THR A 314 -17.91 25.17 5.71
CA THR A 314 -17.63 25.18 7.16
C THR A 314 -16.19 24.79 7.49
N GLU A 315 -15.56 23.99 6.64
CA GLU A 315 -14.21 23.52 6.86
C GLU A 315 -13.15 24.58 6.54
N GLU A 316 -12.00 24.46 7.23
CA GLU A 316 -10.81 25.26 6.96
C GLU A 316 -10.13 24.75 5.68
N HIS A 317 -9.70 25.69 4.82
CA HIS A 317 -9.03 25.36 3.57
C HIS A 317 -7.53 25.56 3.72
N PRO A 318 -6.69 24.79 3.01
CA PRO A 318 -5.25 25.05 2.96
C PRO A 318 -4.98 26.47 2.46
N VAL A 319 -3.89 27.08 2.92
CA VAL A 319 -3.52 28.45 2.52
C VAL A 319 -2.15 28.41 1.85
N PRO A 320 -2.05 28.68 0.52
CA PRO A 320 -3.13 29.07 -0.39
C PRO A 320 -4.04 27.91 -0.81
N CYS A 321 -5.32 28.20 -1.07
CA CYS A 321 -6.28 27.27 -1.67
C CYS A 321 -6.57 27.67 -3.11
N SER A 322 -6.60 26.71 -4.02
CA SER A 322 -6.85 26.92 -5.45
C SER A 322 -8.32 26.77 -5.87
N CYS A 323 -9.23 26.55 -4.91
CA CYS A 323 -10.65 26.35 -5.21
C CYS A 323 -11.36 27.64 -5.64
N HIS A 324 -12.53 27.50 -6.26
CA HIS A 324 -13.30 28.64 -6.76
C HIS A 324 -14.08 29.41 -5.67
N MET A 325 -13.96 29.03 -4.40
CA MET A 325 -14.69 29.71 -3.32
C MET A 325 -14.20 31.15 -3.13
N THR A 326 -15.14 32.08 -2.98
CA THR A 326 -14.83 33.51 -2.80
C THR A 326 -13.87 33.77 -1.63
N LYS A 327 -14.02 33.05 -0.50
CA LYS A 327 -13.12 33.16 0.66
C LYS A 327 -11.66 32.84 0.29
N CYS A 328 -11.44 31.86 -0.57
CA CYS A 328 -10.11 31.41 -1.00
C CYS A 328 -9.49 32.37 -2.01
N ILE A 329 -10.26 32.80 -3.02
CA ILE A 329 -9.81 33.76 -4.03
C ILE A 329 -9.34 35.08 -3.39
N LEU A 330 -10.10 35.60 -2.42
CA LEU A 330 -9.73 36.82 -1.70
C LEU A 330 -8.47 36.64 -0.85
N THR A 331 -8.33 35.50 -0.18
CA THR A 331 -7.16 35.18 0.65
C THR A 331 -5.91 35.06 -0.21
N GLU A 332 -5.97 34.36 -1.34
CA GLU A 332 -4.85 34.22 -2.27
C GLU A 332 -4.42 35.58 -2.85
N ALA A 333 -5.38 36.44 -3.24
CA ALA A 333 -5.10 37.78 -3.72
C ALA A 333 -4.42 38.65 -2.65
N HIS A 334 -4.85 38.53 -1.39
CA HIS A 334 -4.24 39.25 -0.27
C HIS A 334 -2.78 38.82 -0.03
N LEU A 335 -2.50 37.51 -0.03
CA LEU A 335 -1.14 36.98 0.12
C LEU A 335 -0.20 37.49 -0.98
N LYS A 336 -0.66 37.46 -2.24
CA LYS A 336 0.10 38.01 -3.37
C LYS A 336 0.41 39.51 -3.23
N MET A 337 -0.48 40.28 -2.61
CA MET A 337 -0.24 41.69 -2.31
C MET A 337 0.79 41.90 -1.20
N MET A 338 0.84 41.01 -0.20
CA MET A 338 1.83 41.08 0.89
C MET A 338 3.23 40.67 0.43
N ASP A 339 3.35 39.70 -0.47
CA ASP A 339 4.65 39.26 -1.01
C ASP A 339 5.28 40.28 -1.97
N THR A 340 4.49 41.25 -2.44
CA THR A 340 4.93 42.30 -3.38
C THR A 340 5.20 43.65 -2.73
N SER A 341 5.05 43.75 -1.40
CA SER A 341 5.26 44.97 -0.59
C SER A 341 6.51 44.90 0.28
#